data_AF-A0A4R9VDI2-F1
#
_entry.id   AF-A0A4R9VDI2-F1
#
_cell.length_a   1.000
_cell.length_b   1.000
_cell.length_c   1.000
_cell.angle_alpha   90.00
_cell.angle_beta   90.00
_cell.angle_gamma   90.00
#
_symmetry.space_group_name_H-M   'P 1'
#
loop_
_entity.id
_entity.type
_entity.pdbx_description
1 polymer ?
#
loop_
_entity_poly.entity_id
_entity_poly.type
_entity_poly.pdbx_seq_one_letter_code
_entity_poly.pdbx_strand_id
1 'polypeptide(L)' 'MTVNYRERLKIAQSKCEAKNIEATRAEWLMLDLFQWQKTDYLLHADEIMTEAHNVLFDSAEARMLQGEPIQYIVG' A
#
# COMPACT_ATOMS: atom_id res chain seq x y z
N MET A 1 14.32 9.14 -1.52
CA MET A 1 13.64 9.68 -0.31
C MET A 1 13.22 8.49 0.51
N THR A 2 13.59 8.42 1.79
CA THR A 2 13.15 7.39 2.72
C THR A 2 11.82 7.83 3.31
N VAL A 3 10.73 7.11 3.00
CA VAL A 3 9.38 7.38 3.52
C VAL A 3 9.00 6.31 4.54
N ASN A 4 8.20 6.67 5.55
CA ASN A 4 7.61 5.67 6.45
C ASN A 4 6.35 5.04 5.84
N TYR A 5 5.84 3.96 6.46
CA TYR A 5 4.65 3.25 5.96
C TYR A 5 3.42 4.17 5.88
N ARG A 6 3.23 5.05 6.86
CA ARG A 6 2.11 6.01 6.89
C ARG A 6 2.15 6.97 5.71
N GLU A 7 3.32 7.55 5.44
CA GLU A 7 3.54 8.46 4.31
C GLU A 7 3.35 7.73 2.99
N ARG A 8 3.91 6.52 2.85
CA ARG A 8 3.78 5.71 1.64
C ARG A 8 2.32 5.33 1.37
N LEU A 9 1.56 5.00 2.41
CA LEU A 9 0.13 4.71 2.31
C LEU A 9 -0.67 5.95 1.91
N LYS A 10 -0.40 7.12 2.52
CA LYS A 10 -1.06 8.38 2.12
C LYS A 10 -0.80 8.71 0.65
N ILE A 11 0.42 8.52 0.17
CA ILE A 11 0.76 8.71 -1.25
C ILE A 11 -0.09 7.79 -2.13
N ALA A 12 -0.23 6.51 -1.75
CA ALA A 12 -1.04 5.55 -2.49
C ALA A 12 -2.53 5.91 -2.50
N GLN A 13 -3.06 6.37 -1.35
CA GLN A 13 -4.44 6.84 -1.22
C GLN A 13 -4.71 8.03 -2.15
N SER A 14 -3.83 9.03 -2.17
CA SER A 14 -3.96 10.17 -3.09
C SER A 14 -3.90 9.75 -4.56
N LYS A 15 -3.08 8.75 -4.91
CA LYS A 15 -3.07 8.19 -6.27
C LYS A 15 -4.38 7.46 -6.63
N CYS A 16 -5.00 6.78 -5.67
CA CYS A 16 -6.30 6.15 -5.86
C CYS A 16 -7.38 7.20 -6.13
N GLU A 17 -7.44 8.24 -5.28
CA GLU A 17 -8.40 9.35 -5.43
C GLU A 17 -8.26 10.04 -6.78
N ALA A 18 -7.03 10.32 -7.23
CA ALA A 18 -6.76 10.92 -8.54
C ALA A 18 -7.27 10.08 -9.73
N LYS A 19 -7.50 8.78 -9.51
CA LYS A 19 -8.01 7.82 -10.51
C LYS A 19 -9.47 7.41 -10.26
N ASN A 20 -10.18 8.08 -9.34
CA ASN A 20 -11.53 7.71 -8.89
C ASN A 20 -11.62 6.27 -8.35
N ILE A 21 -10.55 5.81 -7.71
CA ILE A 21 -10.47 4.52 -7.02
C ILE A 21 -10.63 4.79 -5.52
N GLU A 22 -11.36 3.93 -4.81
CA GLU A 22 -11.51 4.07 -3.35
C GLU A 22 -10.15 4.03 -2.64
N ALA A 23 -9.86 5.04 -1.83
CA ALA A 23 -8.61 5.16 -1.08
C ALA A 23 -8.37 3.99 -0.12
N THR A 24 -9.44 3.37 0.39
CA THR A 24 -9.41 2.17 1.23
C THR A 24 -8.71 0.99 0.55
N ARG A 25 -8.71 0.92 -0.78
CA ARG A 25 -8.00 -0.13 -1.52
C ARG A 25 -6.48 -0.09 -1.30
N ALA A 26 -5.90 1.10 -1.13
CA ALA A 26 -4.48 1.22 -0.81
C ALA A 26 -4.15 0.66 0.58
N GLU A 27 -5.04 0.83 1.55
CA GLU A 27 -4.88 0.26 2.90
C GLU A 27 -4.97 -1.26 2.84
N TRP A 28 -6.00 -1.81 2.17
CA TRP A 28 -6.14 -3.25 1.99
C TRP A 28 -4.96 -3.87 1.26
N LEU A 29 -4.47 -3.22 0.20
CA LEU A 29 -3.29 -3.68 -0.52
C LEU A 29 -2.07 -3.77 0.40
N MET A 30 -1.83 -2.76 1.22
CA MET A 30 -0.68 -2.75 2.14
C MET A 30 -0.80 -3.85 3.20
N LEU A 31 -1.99 -3.99 3.79
CA LEU A 31 -2.24 -5.01 4.80
C LEU A 31 -2.09 -6.42 4.23
N ASP A 32 -2.71 -6.71 3.09
CA ASP A 32 -2.66 -8.03 2.48
C ASP A 32 -1.25 -8.38 1.99
N LEU A 33 -0.55 -7.42 1.37
CA LEU A 33 0.79 -7.62 0.80
C LEU A 33 1.84 -7.92 1.88
N PHE A 34 1.70 -7.31 3.06
CA PHE A 34 2.61 -7.54 4.20
C PHE A 34 2.06 -8.52 5.23
N GLN A 35 0.92 -9.16 4.95
CA GLN A 35 0.24 -10.09 5.86
C GLN A 35 -0.04 -9.47 7.24
N TRP A 36 -0.36 -8.18 7.25
CA TRP A 36 -0.61 -7.40 8.45
C TRP A 36 -2.09 -7.31 8.76
N GLN A 37 -2.40 -7.38 10.06
CA GLN A 37 -3.64 -6.85 10.58
C GLN A 37 -3.50 -5.33 10.77
N LYS A 38 -4.63 -4.65 10.97
CA LYS A 38 -4.65 -3.20 11.20
C LYS A 38 -3.82 -2.78 12.42
N THR A 39 -3.73 -3.64 13.44
CA THR A 39 -2.88 -3.42 14.62
C THR A 39 -1.39 -3.43 14.29
N ASP A 40 -0.95 -4.31 13.39
CA ASP A 40 0.45 -4.36 12.95
C ASP A 40 0.80 -3.09 12.19
N TYR A 41 -0.09 -2.63 11.31
CA TYR A 41 0.09 -1.34 10.65
C TYR A 41 0.24 -0.19 11.66
N LEU A 42 -0.59 -0.12 12.71
CA LEU A 42 -0.48 0.94 13.72
C LEU A 42 0.86 0.91 14.47
N LEU A 43 1.42 -0.29 14.69
CA LEU A 43 2.72 -0.47 15.32
C LEU A 43 3.87 -0.01 14.40
N HIS A 44 3.78 -0.34 13.11
CA HIS A 44 4.83 -0.09 12.11
C HIS A 44 4.67 1.22 11.35
N ALA A 45 3.55 1.95 11.48
CA ALA A 45 3.17 3.09 10.64
C ALA A 45 4.26 4.17 10.53
N ASP A 46 4.96 4.43 11.63
CA ASP A 46 5.97 5.47 11.73
C ASP A 46 7.40 4.94 11.51
N GLU A 47 7.56 3.64 11.28
CA GLU A 47 8.83 3.03 10.89
C GLU A 47 9.17 3.34 9.43
N ILE A 48 10.46 3.51 9.16
CA ILE A 48 10.94 3.69 7.80
C ILE A 48 10.68 2.41 7.01
N MET A 49 10.01 2.55 5.87
CA MET A 49 9.72 1.43 5.00
C MET A 49 11.01 0.92 4.37
N THR A 50 11.23 -0.38 4.44
CA THR A 50 12.44 -1.00 3.86
C THR A 50 12.42 -0.88 2.35
N GLU A 51 13.60 -0.91 1.72
CA GLU A 51 13.69 -0.87 0.25
C GLU A 51 12.93 -2.03 -0.40
N ALA A 52 13.05 -3.23 0.16
CA ALA A 52 12.35 -4.42 -0.32
C ALA A 52 10.82 -4.24 -0.27
N HIS A 53 10.29 -3.68 0.82
CA HIS A 53 8.86 -3.40 0.94
C HIS A 53 8.41 -2.29 -0.02
N ASN A 54 9.21 -1.24 -0.20
CA ASN A 54 8.90 -0.18 -1.17
C ASN A 54 8.79 -0.74 -2.59
N VAL A 55 9.77 -1.55 -3.04
CA VAL A 55 9.74 -2.17 -4.37
C VAL A 55 8.53 -3.08 -4.54
N LEU A 56 8.23 -3.91 -3.54
CA LEU A 56 7.08 -4.81 -3.57
C LEU A 56 5.76 -4.02 -3.64
N PHE A 57 5.62 -2.98 -2.82
CA PHE A 57 4.42 -2.15 -2.76
C PHE A 57 4.25 -1.28 -4.01
N ASP A 58 5.33 -0.76 -4.60
CA ASP A 58 5.28 -0.01 -5.87
C ASP A 58 4.77 -0.89 -7.02
N SER A 59 5.24 -2.13 -7.12
CA SER A 59 4.77 -3.09 -8.12
C SER A 59 3.28 -3.42 -7.93
N ALA A 60 2.89 -3.70 -6.69
CA ALA A 60 1.52 -4.02 -6.34
C ALA A 60 0.55 -2.83 -6.55
N GLU A 61 0.97 -1.61 -6.16
CA GLU A 61 0.22 -0.38 -6.35
C GLU A 61 0.00 -0.11 -7.84
N ALA A 62 1.03 -0.27 -8.68
CA ALA A 62 0.91 -0.07 -10.12
C ALA A 62 -0.16 -0.98 -10.74
N ARG A 63 -0.20 -2.27 -10.36
CA ARG A 63 -1.22 -3.23 -10.79
C ARG A 63 -2.62 -2.84 -10.30
N MET A 64 -2.74 -2.49 -9.02
CA MET A 64 -4.01 -2.05 -8.44
C MET A 64 -4.58 -0.81 -9.15
N LEU A 65 -3.72 0.18 -9.46
CA LEU A 65 -4.10 1.41 -10.16
C LEU A 65 -4.43 1.22 -11.64
N GLN A 66 -4.13 0.05 -12.21
CA GLN A 66 -4.59 -0.39 -13.53
C GLN A 66 -5.95 -1.08 -13.49
N GLY A 67 -6.54 -1.26 -12.30
CA GLY A 67 -7.85 -1.87 -12.10
C GLY A 67 -7.80 -3.35 -11.72
N GLU A 68 -6.61 -3.92 -11.52
CA GLU A 68 -6.49 -5.31 -11.09
C GLU A 68 -7.07 -5.49 -9.67
N PRO A 69 -7.87 -6.55 -9.40
CA PRO A 69 -8.38 -6.81 -8.06
C PRO A 69 -7.24 -7.24 -7.12
N ILE A 70 -7.27 -6.76 -5.87
CA ILE A 70 -6.17 -6.95 -4.89
C ILE A 70 -5.82 -8.44 -4.71
N GLN A 71 -6.82 -9.32 -4.67
CA GLN A 71 -6.67 -10.78 -4.54
C GLN A 71 -5.80 -11.42 -5.64
N TYR A 72 -5.74 -10.85 -6.85
CA TYR A 72 -4.86 -11.33 -7.93
C TYR A 72 -3.44 -10.75 -7.85
N ILE A 73 -3.25 -9.73 -7.03
CA ILE A 73 -1.96 -9.06 -6.81
C ILE A 73 -1.20 -9.73 -5.66
N VAL A 74 -1.92 -10.07 -4.58
CA VAL A 74 -1.36 -10.64 -3.33
C VAL A 74 -1.43 -12.17 -3.26
N GLY A 75 -2.21 -12.80 -4.14
CA GLY A 75 -2.44 -14.25 -4.19
C GLY A 75 -1.39 -15.02 -4.99
#